data_AF-A0AAE3XAQ0-F1
#
_entry.id   AF-A0AAE3XAQ0-F1
#
_cell.length_a   1.000
_cell.length_b   1.000
_cell.length_c   1.000
_cell.angle_alpha   90.00
_cell.angle_beta   90.00
_cell.angle_gamma   90.00
#
_symmetry.space_group_name_H-M   'P 1'
#
loop_
_entity.id
_entity.type
_entity.pdbx_description
1 polymer ?
#
loop_
_entity_poly.entity_id
_entity_poly.type
_entity_poly.pdbx_seq_one_letter_code
_entity_poly.pdbx_strand_id
1 'polypeptide(L)'
;MIDLGPLAWMVHVAAAFAIAFFAQSVFSPKGREARVVIRAMIPVVILTLLGAGWLPHPVAGMLIGYFGSRAFGPWGSARGGLLAAVIAAVVLMQLGASWLLFPLFFMGLGWFASGGPARGRRRAPKVQAEVAELPAQATGTPLPVAVPSAAEGPLAPFLADARLPAQARAQLVALNLRTQEALSLLKDQGLEGTEGFFVARAIREEYAPEAVQAYLKLPRSLADTGVIQDGKTGAALLSEQLELLLDGVQDIIAGSLQSGGQALLTHGRFLRERFAKAEQDLRVPVMIPAADKVK
;
A
#
# COMPACT_ATOMS: atom_id res chain seq x y z
N MET A 1 -16.12 -30.26 28.25
CA MET A 1 -16.81 -29.04 28.74
C MET A 1 -16.71 -29.07 30.25
N ILE A 2 -16.06 -28.07 30.85
CA ILE A 2 -15.91 -27.95 32.31
C ILE A 2 -17.18 -27.26 32.81
N ASP A 3 -17.93 -27.90 33.69
CA ASP A 3 -19.15 -27.33 34.27
C ASP A 3 -18.74 -26.37 35.40
N LEU A 4 -18.81 -25.06 35.12
CA LEU A 4 -18.32 -23.99 36.00
C LEU A 4 -19.41 -23.44 36.93
N GLY A 5 -20.62 -24.01 36.91
CA GLY A 5 -21.72 -23.62 37.78
C GLY A 5 -21.95 -22.09 37.82
N PRO A 6 -22.08 -21.47 39.01
CA PRO A 6 -22.37 -20.04 39.15
C PRO A 6 -21.23 -19.11 38.73
N LEU A 7 -20.04 -19.62 38.37
CA LEU A 7 -18.91 -18.80 37.91
C LEU A 7 -18.90 -18.61 36.38
N ALA A 8 -19.80 -19.28 35.65
CA ALA A 8 -19.87 -19.20 34.19
C ALA A 8 -20.07 -17.76 33.68
N TRP A 9 -20.82 -16.91 34.39
CA TRP A 9 -21.03 -15.51 33.99
C TRP A 9 -19.75 -14.67 34.12
N MET A 10 -18.88 -14.95 35.11
CA MET A 10 -17.61 -14.24 35.30
C MET A 10 -16.65 -14.49 34.13
N VAL A 11 -16.67 -15.70 33.55
CA VAL A 11 -15.88 -16.05 32.37
C VAL A 11 -16.28 -15.20 31.16
N HIS A 12 -17.57 -14.94 30.97
CA HIS A 12 -18.08 -14.13 29.87
C HIS A 12 -17.70 -12.65 30.03
N VAL A 13 -17.73 -12.12 31.26
CA VAL A 13 -17.28 -10.75 31.55
C VAL A 13 -15.76 -10.64 31.34
N ALA A 14 -14.97 -11.60 31.84
CA ALA A 14 -13.53 -11.65 31.61
C ALA A 14 -13.18 -11.77 30.12
N ALA A 15 -14.00 -12.49 29.32
CA ALA A 15 -13.85 -12.57 27.88
C ALA A 15 -13.99 -11.20 27.19
N ALA A 16 -14.92 -10.35 27.63
CA ALA A 16 -15.04 -8.99 27.11
C ALA A 16 -13.78 -8.14 27.40
N PHE A 17 -13.21 -8.24 28.60
CA PHE A 17 -11.93 -7.58 28.93
C PHE A 17 -10.77 -8.14 28.11
N ALA A 18 -10.76 -9.45 27.83
CA ALA A 18 -9.74 -10.07 27.00
C ALA A 18 -9.77 -9.54 25.56
N ILE A 19 -10.94 -9.22 25.00
CA ILE A 19 -11.06 -8.56 23.69
C ILE A 19 -10.38 -7.20 23.71
N ALA A 20 -10.68 -6.37 24.72
CA ALA A 20 -10.08 -5.04 24.85
C ALA A 20 -8.56 -5.12 25.03
N PHE A 21 -8.06 -6.05 25.85
CA PHE A 21 -6.64 -6.30 26.05
C PHE A 21 -5.95 -6.78 24.77
N PHE A 22 -6.60 -7.70 24.04
CA PHE A 22 -6.10 -8.19 22.76
C PHE A 22 -6.01 -7.06 21.73
N ALA A 23 -7.08 -6.28 21.55
CA ALA A 23 -7.08 -5.13 20.66
C ALA A 23 -5.96 -4.13 21.03
N GLN A 24 -5.88 -3.74 22.30
CA GLN A 24 -4.89 -2.77 22.77
C GLN A 24 -3.45 -3.24 22.55
N SER A 25 -3.17 -4.52 22.78
CA SER A 25 -1.81 -5.08 22.64
C SER A 25 -1.40 -5.30 21.18
N VAL A 26 -2.33 -5.75 20.34
CA VAL A 26 -2.10 -6.10 18.93
C VAL A 26 -2.05 -4.84 18.04
N PHE A 27 -2.84 -3.81 18.35
CA PHE A 27 -2.81 -2.51 17.65
C PHE A 27 -1.83 -1.49 18.25
N SER A 28 -1.13 -1.83 19.34
CA SER A 28 -0.03 -1.02 19.89
C SER A 28 1.18 -0.97 18.94
N PRO A 29 2.03 0.07 19.03
CA PRO A 29 3.35 0.09 18.37
C PRO A 29 4.18 -1.16 18.63
N LYS A 30 4.07 -1.76 19.82
CA LYS A 30 4.76 -2.99 20.24
C LYS A 30 4.13 -4.27 19.67
N GLY A 31 2.94 -4.20 19.06
CA GLY A 31 2.25 -5.34 18.45
C GLY A 31 2.94 -5.91 17.20
N ARG A 32 4.09 -5.34 16.78
CA ARG A 32 4.97 -5.89 15.74
C ARG A 32 5.85 -7.04 16.26
N GLU A 33 6.00 -7.17 17.58
CA GLU A 33 6.77 -8.23 18.22
C GLU A 33 5.95 -9.51 18.42
N ALA A 34 6.54 -10.66 18.12
CA ALA A 34 5.92 -11.97 18.34
C ALA A 34 5.47 -12.17 19.80
N ARG A 35 6.28 -11.72 20.76
CA ARG A 35 6.04 -11.90 22.19
C ARG A 35 4.77 -11.20 22.65
N VAL A 36 4.45 -10.04 22.07
CA VAL A 36 3.27 -9.24 22.43
C VAL A 36 2.01 -9.93 21.92
N VAL A 37 2.01 -10.40 20.68
CA VAL A 37 0.88 -11.15 20.09
C VAL A 37 0.65 -12.47 20.84
N ILE A 38 1.71 -13.20 21.16
CA ILE A 38 1.61 -14.45 21.94
C ILE A 38 1.02 -14.19 23.32
N ARG A 39 1.51 -13.16 24.05
CA ARG A 39 0.99 -12.80 25.37
C ARG A 39 -0.49 -12.38 25.32
N ALA A 40 -0.89 -11.69 24.26
CA ALA A 40 -2.28 -11.29 24.03
C ALA A 40 -3.20 -12.50 23.79
N MET A 41 -2.69 -13.56 23.16
CA MET A 41 -3.45 -14.77 22.86
C MET A 41 -3.68 -15.68 24.07
N ILE A 42 -2.80 -15.66 25.07
CA ILE A 42 -2.92 -16.51 26.28
C ILE A 42 -4.31 -16.38 26.95
N PRO A 43 -4.78 -15.18 27.34
CA PRO A 43 -6.09 -15.06 27.99
C PRO A 43 -7.25 -15.46 27.08
N VAL A 44 -7.13 -15.22 25.76
CA VAL A 44 -8.15 -15.60 24.77
C VAL A 44 -8.33 -17.12 24.71
N VAL A 45 -7.23 -17.87 24.61
CA VAL A 45 -7.26 -19.33 24.56
C VAL A 45 -7.80 -19.91 25.87
N ILE A 46 -7.32 -19.41 27.01
CA ILE A 46 -7.76 -19.87 28.33
C ILE A 46 -9.26 -19.68 28.51
N LEU A 47 -9.78 -18.48 28.22
CA LEU A 47 -11.21 -18.17 28.41
C LEU A 47 -12.11 -18.93 27.43
N THR A 48 -11.61 -19.20 26.22
CA THR A 48 -12.33 -20.04 25.25
C THR A 48 -12.46 -21.48 25.74
N LEU A 49 -11.39 -22.07 26.27
CA LEU A 49 -11.42 -23.43 26.85
C LEU A 49 -12.29 -23.52 28.10
N LEU A 50 -12.40 -22.42 28.86
CA LEU A 50 -13.29 -22.27 30.02
C LEU A 50 -14.76 -22.02 29.64
N GLY A 51 -15.12 -22.06 28.36
CA GLY A 51 -16.52 -22.01 27.92
C GLY A 51 -16.98 -20.70 27.30
N ALA A 52 -16.09 -19.71 27.08
CA ALA A 52 -16.41 -18.52 26.28
C ALA A 52 -16.38 -18.83 24.77
N GLY A 53 -17.27 -19.71 24.30
CA GLY A 53 -17.31 -20.15 22.90
C GLY A 53 -17.55 -19.04 21.88
N TRP A 54 -18.08 -17.88 22.30
CA TRP A 54 -18.31 -16.73 21.43
C TRP A 54 -17.06 -15.86 21.22
N LEU A 55 -16.07 -15.94 22.11
CA LEU A 55 -14.87 -15.09 22.14
C LEU A 55 -13.94 -15.24 20.91
N PRO A 56 -13.74 -16.43 20.32
CA PRO A 56 -12.89 -16.58 19.15
C PRO A 56 -13.34 -15.75 17.93
N HIS A 57 -14.65 -15.49 17.79
CA HIS A 57 -15.20 -14.79 16.64
C HIS A 57 -14.81 -13.30 16.55
N PRO A 58 -15.01 -12.45 17.59
CA PRO A 58 -14.58 -11.05 17.54
C PRO A 58 -13.06 -10.92 17.48
N VAL A 59 -12.32 -11.79 18.19
CA VAL A 59 -10.85 -11.80 18.15
C VAL A 59 -10.33 -12.15 16.76
N ALA A 60 -10.98 -13.11 16.08
CA ALA A 60 -10.70 -13.44 14.68
C ALA A 60 -10.89 -12.25 13.74
N GLY A 61 -11.97 -11.47 13.91
CA GLY A 61 -12.19 -10.23 13.16
C GLY A 61 -11.08 -9.21 13.37
N MET A 62 -10.65 -9.03 14.62
CA MET A 62 -9.52 -8.15 14.96
C MET A 62 -8.19 -8.62 14.37
N LEU A 63 -7.98 -9.95 14.32
CA LEU A 63 -6.79 -10.54 13.71
C LEU A 63 -6.75 -10.30 12.19
N ILE A 64 -7.90 -10.31 11.51
CA ILE A 64 -8.00 -9.93 10.08
C ILE A 64 -7.62 -8.46 9.89
N GLY A 65 -8.12 -7.55 10.73
CA GLY A 65 -7.75 -6.14 10.71
C GLY A 65 -6.25 -5.91 10.99
N TYR A 66 -5.67 -6.70 11.88
CA TYR A 66 -4.23 -6.73 12.12
C TYR A 66 -3.44 -7.21 10.89
N PHE A 67 -3.92 -8.27 10.22
CA PHE A 67 -3.31 -8.76 8.99
C PHE A 67 -3.40 -7.74 7.87
N GLY A 68 -4.57 -7.11 7.65
CA GLY A 68 -4.71 -6.06 6.64
C GLY A 68 -3.78 -4.88 6.92
N SER A 69 -3.81 -4.31 8.12
CA SER A 69 -2.97 -3.16 8.47
C SER A 69 -1.46 -3.41 8.41
N ARG A 70 -1.01 -4.67 8.55
CA ARG A 70 0.43 -5.01 8.55
C ARG A 70 0.93 -5.76 7.32
N ALA A 71 0.05 -6.39 6.54
CA ALA A 71 0.42 -7.01 5.26
C ALA A 71 0.66 -5.97 4.16
N PHE A 72 0.05 -4.78 4.25
CA PHE A 72 0.27 -3.65 3.33
C PHE A 72 1.29 -2.60 3.84
N GLY A 73 2.01 -2.85 4.95
CA GLY A 73 2.99 -1.93 5.55
C GLY A 73 4.46 -2.37 5.42
N PRO A 74 5.43 -1.73 6.11
CA PRO A 74 6.87 -2.05 5.98
C PRO A 74 7.23 -3.44 6.56
N TRP A 75 7.34 -4.43 5.68
CA TRP A 75 7.51 -5.87 5.93
C TRP A 75 8.76 -6.28 6.73
N GLY A 76 9.78 -5.42 6.88
CA GLY A 76 11.03 -5.76 7.57
C GLY A 76 10.89 -5.89 9.09
N SER A 77 10.11 -5.01 9.71
CA SER A 77 10.03 -4.88 11.18
C SER A 77 8.93 -5.71 11.83
N ALA A 78 7.99 -6.25 11.04
CA ALA A 78 6.78 -6.92 11.55
C ALA A 78 6.75 -8.46 11.31
N ARG A 79 7.82 -9.06 10.77
CA ARG A 79 7.84 -10.51 10.44
C ARG A 79 7.55 -11.41 11.65
N GLY A 80 8.06 -11.04 12.82
CA GLY A 80 7.83 -11.80 14.06
C GLY A 80 6.37 -11.77 14.50
N GLY A 81 5.73 -10.59 14.51
CA GLY A 81 4.32 -10.44 14.83
C GLY A 81 3.40 -11.13 13.82
N LEU A 82 3.73 -11.10 12.53
CA LEU A 82 2.96 -11.79 11.47
C LEU A 82 3.02 -13.32 11.61
N LEU A 83 4.19 -13.90 11.86
CA LEU A 83 4.30 -15.35 12.12
C LEU A 83 3.50 -15.76 13.35
N ALA A 84 3.58 -14.98 14.43
CA ALA A 84 2.77 -15.21 15.63
C ALA A 84 1.27 -15.07 15.34
N ALA A 85 0.87 -14.13 14.47
CA ALA A 85 -0.52 -13.95 14.06
C ALA A 85 -1.03 -15.10 13.17
N VAL A 86 -0.18 -15.69 12.32
CA VAL A 86 -0.53 -16.91 11.57
C VAL A 86 -0.78 -18.08 12.53
N ILE A 87 0.11 -18.27 13.50
CA ILE A 87 -0.07 -19.31 14.54
C ILE A 87 -1.34 -19.05 15.34
N ALA A 88 -1.60 -17.79 15.74
CA ALA A 88 -2.82 -17.40 16.42
C ALA A 88 -4.08 -17.67 15.59
N ALA A 89 -4.04 -17.42 14.27
CA ALA A 89 -5.14 -17.71 13.35
C ALA A 89 -5.45 -19.21 13.31
N VAL A 90 -4.42 -20.06 13.22
CA VAL A 90 -4.58 -21.53 13.26
C VAL A 90 -5.21 -21.98 14.58
N VAL A 91 -4.76 -21.43 15.71
CA VAL A 91 -5.33 -21.74 17.03
C VAL A 91 -6.80 -21.32 17.12
N LEU A 92 -7.16 -20.13 16.60
CA LEU A 92 -8.56 -19.67 16.57
C LEU A 92 -9.45 -20.52 15.66
N MET A 93 -8.92 -20.99 14.52
CA MET A 93 -9.64 -21.89 13.62
C MET A 93 -10.00 -23.22 14.31
N GLN A 94 -9.08 -23.78 15.09
CA GLN A 94 -9.31 -25.00 15.87
C GLN A 94 -10.30 -24.80 17.04
N LEU A 95 -10.44 -23.57 17.52
CA LEU A 95 -11.33 -23.19 18.61
C LEU A 95 -12.76 -22.78 18.14
N GLY A 96 -13.09 -22.99 16.87
CA GLY A 96 -14.44 -22.76 16.33
C GLY A 96 -14.60 -21.51 15.45
N ALA A 97 -13.53 -20.72 15.24
CA ALA A 97 -13.54 -19.60 14.30
C ALA A 97 -13.16 -20.05 12.87
N SER A 98 -13.69 -21.17 12.40
CA SER A 98 -13.36 -21.75 11.08
C SER A 98 -13.74 -20.86 9.90
N TRP A 99 -14.68 -19.91 10.08
CA TRP A 99 -14.98 -18.87 9.09
C TRP A 99 -13.75 -18.04 8.69
N LEU A 100 -12.72 -17.92 9.54
CA LEU A 100 -11.45 -17.26 9.19
C LEU A 100 -10.84 -17.74 7.88
N LEU A 101 -11.09 -18.99 7.46
CA LEU A 101 -10.59 -19.52 6.19
C LEU A 101 -11.00 -18.63 5.00
N PHE A 102 -12.26 -18.19 4.95
CA PHE A 102 -12.79 -17.46 3.80
C PHE A 102 -12.10 -16.09 3.59
N PRO A 103 -12.06 -15.16 4.56
CA PRO A 103 -11.37 -13.89 4.38
C PRO A 103 -9.85 -14.06 4.22
N LEU A 104 -9.21 -15.00 4.92
CA LEU A 104 -7.79 -15.26 4.73
C LEU A 104 -7.48 -15.82 3.33
N PHE A 105 -8.35 -16.70 2.81
CA PHE A 105 -8.26 -17.26 1.46
C PHE A 105 -8.47 -16.20 0.39
N PHE A 106 -9.48 -15.34 0.51
CA PHE A 106 -9.69 -14.23 -0.45
C PHE A 106 -8.60 -13.17 -0.36
N MET A 107 -8.07 -12.88 0.83
CA MET A 107 -6.93 -11.97 0.99
C MET A 107 -5.64 -12.57 0.42
N GLY A 108 -5.42 -13.88 0.62
CA GLY A 108 -4.33 -14.63 -0.01
C GLY A 108 -4.48 -14.74 -1.54
N LEU A 109 -5.70 -14.90 -2.05
CA LEU A 109 -6.00 -14.97 -3.49
C LEU A 109 -5.84 -13.61 -4.15
N GLY A 110 -6.32 -12.54 -3.52
CA GLY A 110 -6.08 -11.15 -3.94
C GLY A 110 -4.59 -10.83 -3.94
N TRP A 111 -3.84 -11.28 -2.94
CA TRP A 111 -2.39 -11.16 -2.86
C TRP A 111 -1.64 -11.97 -3.95
N PHE A 112 -2.10 -13.18 -4.28
CA PHE A 112 -1.53 -14.01 -5.35
C PHE A 112 -1.85 -13.46 -6.75
N ALA A 113 -3.07 -12.96 -6.97
CA ALA A 113 -3.52 -12.37 -8.24
C ALA A 113 -2.91 -10.98 -8.49
N SER A 114 -2.62 -10.21 -7.44
CA SER A 114 -1.92 -8.91 -7.53
C SER A 114 -0.39 -9.03 -7.58
N GLY A 115 0.16 -10.24 -7.37
CA GLY A 115 1.58 -10.53 -7.57
C GLY A 115 2.48 -10.38 -6.33
N GLY A 116 1.93 -10.45 -5.12
CA GLY A 116 2.68 -10.54 -3.86
C GLY A 116 3.82 -9.51 -3.68
N PRO A 117 4.73 -9.70 -2.71
CA PRO A 117 5.83 -8.78 -2.41
C PRO A 117 6.94 -8.85 -3.47
N ALA A 118 6.71 -9.54 -4.59
CA ALA A 118 7.65 -9.70 -5.68
C ALA A 118 7.55 -8.57 -6.73
N ARG A 119 6.52 -7.69 -6.65
CA ARG A 119 6.41 -6.57 -7.58
C ARG A 119 7.37 -5.41 -7.27
N GLY A 120 7.72 -5.20 -5.99
CA GLY A 120 8.76 -4.26 -5.57
C GLY A 120 10.18 -4.81 -5.66
N ARG A 121 10.35 -6.09 -6.02
CA ARG A 121 11.64 -6.77 -6.15
C ARG A 121 11.94 -7.16 -7.60
N ARG A 122 11.42 -6.42 -8.58
CA ARG A 122 12.01 -6.40 -9.92
C ARG A 122 13.43 -5.86 -9.76
N ARG A 123 14.36 -6.80 -9.60
CA ARG A 123 15.79 -6.74 -9.93
C ARG A 123 16.04 -5.47 -10.73
N ALA A 124 16.63 -4.46 -10.09
CA ALA A 124 17.38 -3.47 -10.83
C ALA A 124 18.29 -4.29 -11.77
N PRO A 125 18.17 -4.16 -13.11
CA PRO A 125 19.21 -4.67 -13.96
C PRO A 125 20.48 -4.01 -13.43
N LYS A 126 21.42 -4.81 -12.96
CA LYS A 126 22.77 -4.33 -12.72
C LYS A 126 23.23 -3.89 -14.11
N VAL A 127 23.04 -2.61 -14.42
CA VAL A 127 23.61 -1.96 -15.59
C VAL A 127 25.11 -1.97 -15.31
N GLN A 128 25.70 -3.12 -15.57
CA GLN A 128 27.12 -3.24 -15.77
C GLN A 128 27.38 -2.33 -16.96
N ALA A 129 28.19 -1.32 -16.68
CA ALA A 129 28.75 -0.43 -17.66
C ALA A 129 29.48 -1.27 -18.71
N GLU A 130 28.75 -1.66 -19.74
CA GLU A 130 29.32 -1.94 -21.05
C GLU A 130 28.97 -0.70 -21.86
N VAL A 131 29.93 0.22 -21.90
CA VAL A 131 29.95 1.32 -22.86
C VAL A 131 30.08 0.66 -24.23
N ALA A 132 28.95 0.22 -24.77
CA ALA A 132 28.81 -0.03 -26.18
C ALA A 132 28.88 1.35 -26.84
N GLU A 133 30.07 1.69 -27.35
CA GLU A 133 30.28 2.82 -28.25
C GLU A 133 29.28 2.69 -29.41
N LEU A 134 28.18 3.43 -29.34
CA LEU A 134 27.28 3.62 -30.46
C LEU A 134 27.83 4.76 -31.32
N PRO A 135 27.91 4.57 -32.64
CA PRO A 135 28.64 5.44 -33.55
C PRO A 135 28.05 6.84 -33.56
N ALA A 136 28.94 7.82 -33.52
CA ALA A 136 28.65 9.24 -33.66
C ALA A 136 28.16 9.53 -35.09
N GLN A 137 26.90 9.21 -35.40
CA GLN A 137 26.20 9.73 -36.57
C GLN A 137 24.71 9.37 -36.53
N ALA A 138 23.91 10.24 -35.91
CA ALA A 138 22.51 10.41 -36.26
C ALA A 138 22.09 11.84 -35.88
N THR A 139 22.46 12.78 -36.76
CA THR A 139 21.92 14.14 -36.76
C THR A 139 20.44 14.06 -37.12
N GLY A 140 19.58 13.95 -36.12
CA GLY A 140 18.14 14.17 -36.21
C GLY A 140 17.77 15.28 -35.25
N THR A 141 17.18 16.35 -35.77
CA THR A 141 16.68 17.54 -35.05
C THR A 141 16.16 17.23 -33.64
N PRO A 142 16.65 17.91 -32.58
CA PRO A 142 16.10 17.73 -31.25
C PRO A 142 14.71 18.36 -31.20
N LEU A 143 13.68 17.52 -31.19
CA LEU A 143 12.43 17.88 -30.53
C LEU A 143 12.77 18.02 -29.03
N PRO A 144 12.42 19.13 -28.36
CA PRO A 144 12.68 19.29 -26.94
C PRO A 144 11.66 18.42 -26.18
N VAL A 145 11.89 17.11 -26.11
CA VAL A 145 11.36 16.33 -25.00
C VAL A 145 12.26 16.70 -23.83
N ALA A 146 11.83 17.68 -23.04
CA ALA A 146 12.47 18.02 -21.78
C ALA A 146 12.41 16.77 -20.89
N VAL A 147 13.48 15.97 -20.91
CA VAL A 147 13.68 14.94 -19.90
C VAL A 147 13.85 15.71 -18.59
N PRO A 148 12.95 15.56 -17.60
CA PRO A 148 13.09 16.26 -16.33
C PRO A 148 14.45 15.91 -15.74
N SER A 149 15.32 16.90 -15.64
CA SER A 149 16.62 16.71 -15.01
C SER A 149 16.39 16.50 -13.52
N ALA A 150 16.87 15.38 -12.97
CA ALA A 150 16.83 15.13 -11.54
C ALA A 150 17.57 16.22 -10.72
N ALA A 151 18.40 17.02 -11.38
CA ALA A 151 19.15 18.13 -10.80
C ALA A 151 18.34 19.44 -10.68
N GLU A 152 17.09 19.48 -11.12
CA GLU A 152 16.24 20.66 -11.03
C GLU A 152 15.11 20.46 -9.99
N GLY A 153 14.76 21.54 -9.30
CA GLY A 153 13.65 21.60 -8.34
C GLY A 153 14.05 21.77 -6.87
N PRO A 154 13.07 21.72 -5.95
CA PRO A 154 13.26 22.01 -4.52
C PRO A 154 14.28 21.10 -3.81
N LEU A 155 14.50 19.90 -4.36
CA LEU A 155 15.38 18.89 -3.78
C LEU A 155 16.85 19.02 -4.25
N ALA A 156 17.11 19.81 -5.30
CA ALA A 156 18.43 19.97 -5.90
C ALA A 156 19.53 20.44 -4.92
N PRO A 157 19.28 21.40 -4.00
CA PRO A 157 20.31 21.85 -3.06
C PRO A 157 20.81 20.73 -2.15
N PHE A 158 19.94 19.79 -1.77
CA PHE A 158 20.27 18.68 -0.88
C PHE A 158 21.06 17.57 -1.57
N LEU A 159 20.90 17.41 -2.89
CA LEU A 159 21.64 16.41 -3.66
C LEU A 159 23.14 16.71 -3.72
N ALA A 160 23.51 17.98 -3.61
CA ALA A 160 24.90 18.43 -3.59
C ALA A 160 25.57 18.30 -2.20
N ASP A 161 24.80 18.01 -1.14
CA ASP A 161 25.35 17.95 0.22
C ASP A 161 26.13 16.65 0.46
N ALA A 162 27.44 16.78 0.66
CA ALA A 162 28.36 15.67 0.91
C ALA A 162 28.08 14.93 2.23
N ARG A 163 27.34 15.53 3.17
CA ARG A 163 26.94 14.90 4.44
C ARG A 163 25.82 13.88 4.25
N LEU A 164 25.13 13.91 3.11
CA LEU A 164 24.02 13.01 2.84
C LEU A 164 24.56 11.62 2.39
N PRO A 165 24.16 10.51 3.05
CA PRO A 165 24.60 9.17 2.68
C PRO A 165 24.25 8.82 1.23
N ALA A 166 25.07 8.00 0.58
CA ALA A 166 24.90 7.66 -0.84
C ALA A 166 23.52 7.04 -1.15
N GLN A 167 23.02 6.17 -0.25
CA GLN A 167 21.70 5.58 -0.38
C GLN A 167 20.58 6.63 -0.30
N ALA A 168 20.64 7.53 0.69
CA ALA A 168 19.66 8.60 0.85
C ALA A 168 19.66 9.55 -0.36
N ARG A 169 20.84 9.88 -0.92
CA ARG A 169 20.92 10.66 -2.17
C ARG A 169 20.23 9.96 -3.33
N ALA A 170 20.45 8.65 -3.51
CA ALA A 170 19.81 7.88 -4.58
C ALA A 170 18.28 7.83 -4.42
N GLN A 171 17.79 7.67 -3.18
CA GLN A 171 16.36 7.73 -2.87
C GLN A 171 15.78 9.12 -3.17
N LEU A 172 16.50 10.19 -2.82
CA LEU A 172 16.05 11.57 -3.07
C LEU A 172 15.96 11.88 -4.58
N VAL A 173 16.92 11.39 -5.38
CA VAL A 173 16.86 11.46 -6.85
C VAL A 173 15.62 10.75 -7.38
N ALA A 174 15.39 9.51 -6.94
CA ALA A 174 14.23 8.73 -7.35
C ALA A 174 12.92 9.42 -6.96
N LEU A 175 12.86 9.99 -5.75
CA LEU A 175 11.70 10.72 -5.27
C LEU A 175 11.43 11.99 -6.08
N ASN A 176 12.48 12.76 -6.45
CA ASN A 176 12.32 13.94 -7.29
C ASN A 176 11.73 13.57 -8.65
N LEU A 177 12.27 12.53 -9.30
CA LEU A 177 11.77 12.08 -10.60
C LEU A 177 10.33 11.56 -10.53
N ARG A 178 10.02 10.73 -9.52
CA ARG A 178 8.68 10.14 -9.36
C ARG A 178 7.62 11.18 -8.99
N THR A 179 7.95 12.16 -8.16
CA THR A 179 7.01 13.25 -7.83
C THR A 179 6.74 14.13 -9.03
N GLN A 180 7.76 14.42 -9.85
CA GLN A 180 7.57 15.15 -11.10
C GLN A 180 6.69 14.38 -12.09
N GLU A 181 6.93 13.08 -12.25
CA GLU A 181 6.09 12.19 -13.08
C GLU A 181 4.64 12.17 -12.58
N ALA A 182 4.43 12.01 -11.27
CA ALA A 182 3.10 12.01 -10.67
C ALA A 182 2.35 13.34 -10.91
N LEU A 183 3.02 14.47 -10.68
CA LEU A 183 2.42 15.79 -10.88
C LEU A 183 2.09 16.06 -12.35
N SER A 184 2.98 15.67 -13.28
CA SER A 184 2.71 15.78 -14.72
C SER A 184 1.53 14.91 -15.11
N LEU A 185 1.52 13.64 -14.71
CA LEU A 185 0.45 12.69 -15.01
C LEU A 185 -0.91 13.17 -14.50
N LEU A 186 -0.97 13.63 -13.25
CA LEU A 186 -2.20 14.13 -12.65
C LEU A 186 -2.68 15.41 -13.34
N LYS A 187 -1.76 16.30 -13.71
CA LYS A 187 -2.08 17.51 -14.47
C LYS A 187 -2.66 17.18 -15.85
N ASP A 188 -2.05 16.24 -16.57
CA ASP A 188 -2.51 15.81 -17.89
C ASP A 188 -3.91 15.16 -17.84
N GLN A 189 -4.28 14.61 -16.68
CA GLN A 189 -5.62 14.07 -16.41
C GLN A 189 -6.61 15.11 -15.85
N GLY A 190 -6.20 16.37 -15.67
CA GLY A 190 -7.03 17.42 -15.08
C GLY A 190 -7.31 17.23 -13.58
N LEU A 191 -6.45 16.50 -12.87
CA LEU A 191 -6.60 16.13 -11.45
C LEU A 191 -5.81 17.05 -10.51
N GLU A 192 -5.48 18.28 -10.93
CA GLU A 192 -4.69 19.25 -10.13
C GLU A 192 -5.35 19.63 -8.79
N GLY A 193 -6.67 19.48 -8.66
CA GLY A 193 -7.42 19.73 -7.42
C GLY A 193 -7.62 18.49 -6.53
N THR A 194 -7.02 17.35 -6.86
CA THR A 194 -7.21 16.12 -6.09
C THR A 194 -6.24 16.01 -4.92
N GLU A 195 -6.61 15.24 -3.91
CA GLU A 195 -5.72 14.90 -2.79
C GLU A 195 -4.37 14.35 -3.27
N GLY A 196 -4.36 13.45 -4.26
CA GLY A 196 -3.13 12.90 -4.83
C GLY A 196 -2.18 13.97 -5.38
N PHE A 197 -2.71 15.03 -6.01
CA PHE A 197 -1.89 16.13 -6.51
C PHE A 197 -1.30 16.95 -5.35
N PHE A 198 -2.11 17.30 -4.35
CA PHE A 198 -1.64 18.04 -3.18
C PHE A 198 -0.60 17.25 -2.39
N VAL A 199 -0.81 15.95 -2.18
CA VAL A 199 0.14 15.08 -1.48
C VAL A 199 1.44 14.93 -2.27
N ALA A 200 1.39 14.66 -3.58
CA ALA A 200 2.60 14.57 -4.40
C ALA A 200 3.41 15.88 -4.39
N ARG A 201 2.72 17.03 -4.38
CA ARG A 201 3.35 18.35 -4.26
C ARG A 201 3.98 18.54 -2.87
N ALA A 202 3.25 18.25 -1.80
CA ALA A 202 3.74 18.39 -0.42
C ALA A 202 4.94 17.48 -0.14
N ILE A 203 4.95 16.25 -0.67
CA ILE A 203 6.11 15.34 -0.58
C ILE A 203 7.36 15.99 -1.16
N ARG A 204 7.23 16.63 -2.34
CA ARG A 204 8.36 17.24 -3.06
C ARG A 204 8.81 18.57 -2.45
N GLU A 205 7.87 19.39 -2.00
CA GLU A 205 8.14 20.78 -1.59
C GLU A 205 8.32 20.96 -0.08
N GLU A 206 7.80 20.06 0.74
CA GLU A 206 7.76 20.20 2.20
C GLU A 206 8.34 18.99 2.93
N TYR A 207 7.78 17.79 2.72
CA TYR A 207 8.09 16.62 3.56
C TYR A 207 9.50 16.07 3.32
N ALA A 208 9.91 15.89 2.05
CA ALA A 208 11.26 15.40 1.76
C ALA A 208 12.35 16.41 2.15
N PRO A 209 12.23 17.72 1.85
CA PRO A 209 13.17 18.72 2.36
C PRO A 209 13.25 18.74 3.89
N GLU A 210 12.12 18.66 4.59
CA GLU A 210 12.09 18.67 6.06
C GLU A 210 12.81 17.45 6.65
N ALA A 211 12.57 16.25 6.12
CA ALA A 211 13.23 15.02 6.56
C ALA A 211 14.76 15.10 6.38
N VAL A 212 15.22 15.60 5.23
CA VAL A 212 16.65 15.77 4.95
C VAL A 212 17.25 16.85 5.86
N GLN A 213 16.57 17.97 6.08
CA GLN A 213 17.04 19.02 7.00
C GLN A 213 17.15 18.52 8.44
N ALA A 214 16.18 17.72 8.90
CA ALA A 214 16.21 17.11 10.22
C ALA A 214 17.46 16.22 10.38
N TYR A 215 17.78 15.42 9.35
CA TYR A 215 19.01 14.63 9.34
C TYR A 215 20.28 15.48 9.36
N LEU A 216 20.36 16.54 8.54
CA LEU A 216 21.55 17.40 8.46
C LEU A 216 21.82 18.21 9.74
N LYS A 217 20.79 18.43 10.57
CA LYS A 217 20.90 19.05 11.91
C LYS A 217 21.52 18.09 12.95
N LEU A 218 21.53 16.79 12.70
CA LEU A 218 22.10 15.83 13.66
C LEU A 218 23.64 15.95 13.74
N PRO A 219 24.23 15.78 14.94
CA PRO A 219 25.65 15.52 15.09
C PRO A 219 26.06 14.27 14.31
N ARG A 220 27.25 14.28 13.68
CA ARG A 220 27.75 13.13 12.89
C ARG A 220 27.74 11.81 13.67
N SER A 221 28.06 11.86 14.96
CA SER A 221 28.03 10.67 15.82
C SER A 221 26.65 10.01 15.89
N LEU A 222 25.56 10.78 15.89
CA LEU A 222 24.18 10.25 15.89
C LEU A 222 23.67 9.91 14.47
N ALA A 223 24.13 10.64 13.46
CA ALA A 223 23.75 10.40 12.07
C ALA A 223 24.25 9.03 11.58
N ASP A 224 25.52 8.72 11.82
CA ASP A 224 26.19 7.56 11.23
C ASP A 224 26.25 6.34 12.15
N THR A 225 26.49 6.56 13.45
CA THR A 225 26.84 5.46 14.39
C THR A 225 25.92 5.35 15.61
N GLY A 226 25.30 6.45 16.01
CA GLY A 226 24.54 6.55 17.24
C GLY A 226 23.12 6.06 17.03
N VAL A 227 22.65 5.25 17.98
CA VAL A 227 21.27 4.76 17.97
C VAL A 227 20.33 5.87 18.43
N ILE A 228 19.32 6.17 17.63
CA ILE A 228 18.30 7.18 17.93
C ILE A 228 16.99 6.51 18.37
N GLN A 229 16.49 5.58 17.56
CA GLN A 229 15.20 4.91 17.80
C GLN A 229 15.26 3.45 17.33
N ASP A 230 14.74 2.52 18.13
CA ASP A 230 14.61 1.09 17.78
C ASP A 230 15.92 0.43 17.29
N GLY A 231 17.08 0.88 17.79
CA GLY A 231 18.38 0.37 17.35
C GLY A 231 18.91 0.99 16.04
N LYS A 232 18.20 1.96 15.46
CA LYS A 232 18.53 2.57 14.16
C LYS A 232 19.31 3.87 14.31
N THR A 233 20.20 4.12 13.36
CA THR A 233 20.95 5.37 13.23
C THR A 233 20.10 6.44 12.54
N GLY A 234 20.51 7.71 12.62
CA GLY A 234 19.86 8.79 11.88
C GLY A 234 19.80 8.54 10.38
N ALA A 235 20.85 7.96 9.81
CA ALA A 235 20.90 7.60 8.39
C ALA A 235 19.86 6.52 8.04
N ALA A 236 19.72 5.49 8.89
CA ALA A 236 18.72 4.44 8.69
C ALA A 236 17.29 5.00 8.79
N LEU A 237 17.02 5.88 9.76
CA LEU A 237 15.72 6.53 9.90
C LEU A 237 15.38 7.45 8.71
N LEU A 238 16.37 8.19 8.18
CA LEU A 238 16.17 8.99 6.97
C LEU A 238 15.84 8.09 5.77
N SER A 239 16.59 7.00 5.59
CA SER A 239 16.35 6.09 4.46
C SER A 239 14.95 5.47 4.49
N GLU A 240 14.45 5.11 5.67
CA GLU A 240 13.08 4.58 5.82
C GLU A 240 12.01 5.64 5.53
N GLN A 241 12.24 6.88 5.96
CA GLN A 241 11.31 7.98 5.66
C GLN A 241 11.27 8.27 4.15
N LEU A 242 12.42 8.35 3.48
CA LEU A 242 12.45 8.58 2.04
C LEU A 242 11.84 7.42 1.25
N GLU A 243 11.99 6.18 1.71
CA GLU A 243 11.33 5.01 1.12
C GLU A 243 9.81 5.09 1.28
N LEU A 244 9.32 5.45 2.47
CA LEU A 244 7.89 5.65 2.71
C LEU A 244 7.29 6.73 1.80
N LEU A 245 7.99 7.86 1.63
CA LEU A 245 7.55 8.92 0.73
C LEU A 245 7.53 8.45 -0.74
N LEU A 246 8.53 7.66 -1.15
CA LEU A 246 8.61 7.12 -2.51
C LEU A 246 7.48 6.13 -2.79
N ASP A 247 7.12 5.29 -1.82
CA ASP A 247 5.99 4.37 -1.91
C ASP A 247 4.67 5.13 -2.03
N GLY A 248 4.45 6.16 -1.20
CA GLY A 248 3.25 7.00 -1.28
C GLY A 248 3.05 7.66 -2.65
N VAL A 249 4.14 8.13 -3.29
CA VAL A 249 4.06 8.70 -4.65
C VAL A 249 3.75 7.63 -5.70
N GLN A 250 4.30 6.43 -5.57
CA GLN A 250 4.01 5.32 -6.48
C GLN A 250 2.55 4.88 -6.38
N ASP A 251 1.97 4.87 -5.17
CA ASP A 251 0.56 4.56 -4.96
C ASP A 251 -0.36 5.60 -5.62
N ILE A 252 0.01 6.89 -5.57
CA ILE A 252 -0.70 7.96 -6.27
C ILE A 252 -0.70 7.72 -7.79
N ILE A 253 0.46 7.39 -8.37
CA ILE A 253 0.58 7.09 -9.80
C ILE A 253 -0.28 5.87 -10.16
N ALA A 254 -0.18 4.79 -9.38
CA ALA A 254 -0.93 3.56 -9.63
C ALA A 254 -2.45 3.80 -9.55
N GLY A 255 -2.92 4.54 -8.55
CA GLY A 255 -4.33 4.89 -8.37
C GLY A 255 -4.87 5.77 -9.51
N SER A 256 -4.07 6.73 -9.99
CA SER A 256 -4.40 7.55 -11.15
C SER A 256 -4.55 6.71 -12.43
N LEU A 257 -3.60 5.82 -12.71
CA LEU A 257 -3.65 4.94 -13.88
C LEU A 257 -4.86 4.00 -13.85
N GLN A 258 -5.17 3.43 -12.69
CA GLN A 258 -6.34 2.57 -12.52
C GLN A 258 -7.66 3.33 -12.75
N SER A 259 -7.76 4.54 -12.22
CA SER A 259 -8.94 5.41 -12.39
C SER A 259 -9.13 5.82 -13.85
N GLY A 260 -8.05 6.19 -14.54
CA GLY A 260 -8.08 6.50 -15.97
C GLY A 260 -8.51 5.30 -16.84
N GLY A 261 -8.03 4.10 -16.52
CA GLY A 261 -8.45 2.86 -17.19
C GLY A 261 -9.95 2.58 -17.03
N GLN A 262 -10.49 2.78 -15.82
CA GLN A 262 -11.91 2.59 -15.54
C GLN A 262 -12.80 3.61 -16.27
N ALA A 263 -12.35 4.87 -16.38
CA ALA A 263 -13.03 5.89 -17.17
C ALA A 263 -13.11 5.51 -18.65
N LEU A 264 -12.02 4.99 -19.23
CA LEU A 264 -11.98 4.54 -20.63
C LEU A 264 -12.93 3.35 -20.87
N LEU A 265 -12.97 2.38 -19.96
CA LEU A 265 -13.90 1.24 -20.05
C LEU A 265 -15.36 1.69 -19.98
N THR A 266 -15.65 2.65 -19.10
CA THR A 266 -16.99 3.22 -18.94
C THR A 266 -17.42 3.96 -20.20
N HIS A 267 -16.54 4.79 -20.76
CA HIS A 267 -16.77 5.49 -22.02
C HIS A 267 -16.99 4.50 -23.18
N GLY A 268 -16.18 3.43 -23.28
CA GLY A 268 -16.36 2.40 -24.30
C GLY A 268 -17.67 1.63 -24.19
N ARG A 269 -18.21 1.43 -22.98
CA ARG A 269 -19.56 0.85 -22.78
C ARG A 269 -20.64 1.81 -23.27
N PHE A 270 -20.56 3.08 -22.89
CA PHE A 270 -21.48 4.11 -23.34
C PHE A 270 -21.50 4.23 -24.87
N LEU A 271 -20.33 4.26 -25.52
CA LEU A 271 -20.25 4.33 -26.99
C LEU A 271 -20.94 3.11 -27.63
N ARG A 272 -20.67 1.89 -27.13
CA ARG A 272 -21.32 0.68 -27.62
C ARG A 272 -22.83 0.73 -27.47
N GLU A 273 -23.35 1.15 -26.33
CA GLU A 273 -24.80 1.29 -26.10
C GLU A 273 -25.42 2.34 -27.03
N ARG A 274 -24.75 3.50 -27.17
CA ARG A 274 -25.25 4.61 -27.98
C ARG A 274 -25.32 4.29 -29.46
N PHE A 275 -24.34 3.56 -29.99
CA PHE A 275 -24.31 3.15 -31.39
C PHE A 275 -25.12 1.88 -31.67
N ALA A 276 -25.19 0.93 -30.73
CA ALA A 276 -26.06 -0.24 -30.87
C ALA A 276 -27.56 0.14 -30.92
N LYS A 277 -27.97 1.13 -30.12
CA LYS A 277 -29.34 1.65 -30.16
C LYS A 277 -29.67 2.36 -31.47
N ALA A 278 -28.72 3.13 -32.02
CA ALA A 278 -28.89 3.81 -33.30
C ALA A 278 -29.05 2.82 -34.46
N GLU A 279 -28.36 1.68 -34.43
CA GLU A 279 -28.52 0.63 -35.44
C GLU A 279 -29.91 -0.04 -35.37
N GLN A 280 -30.46 -0.23 -34.17
CA GLN A 280 -31.82 -0.77 -33.99
C GLN A 280 -32.91 0.19 -34.49
N ASP A 281 -32.76 1.49 -34.21
CA ASP A 281 -33.69 2.52 -34.68
C ASP A 281 -33.70 2.65 -36.22
N LEU A 282 -32.60 2.31 -36.90
CA LEU A 282 -32.53 2.25 -38.37
C LEU A 282 -33.17 0.99 -38.98
N ARG A 283 -33.43 -0.07 -38.20
CA ARG A 283 -33.97 -1.35 -38.68
C ARG A 283 -35.48 -1.51 -38.50
N VAL A 284 -36.20 -0.45 -38.15
CA VAL A 284 -37.67 -0.51 -38.03
C VAL A 284 -38.27 -0.78 -39.42
N PRO A 285 -38.94 -1.92 -39.66
CA PRO A 285 -39.58 -2.20 -40.94
C PRO A 285 -40.74 -1.23 -41.12
N VAL A 286 -40.63 -0.35 -42.11
CA VAL A 286 -41.76 0.47 -42.57
C VAL A 286 -42.78 -0.49 -43.20
N MET A 287 -43.82 -0.84 -42.44
CA MET A 287 -45.01 -1.51 -42.98
C MET A 287 -45.71 -0.53 -43.92
N ILE A 288 -45.50 -0.69 -45.23
CA ILE A 288 -46.25 0.04 -46.26
C ILE A 288 -47.65 -0.59 -46.29
N PRO A 289 -48.74 0.14 -45.93
CA PRO A 289 -50.08 -0.40 -46.05
C PRO A 289 -50.38 -0.65 -47.52
N ALA A 290 -50.69 -1.91 -47.87
CA ALA A 290 -51.12 -2.28 -49.19
C ALA A 290 -52.39 -1.50 -49.55
N ALA A 291 -52.31 -0.69 -50.60
CA ALA A 291 -53.44 0.05 -51.14
C ALA A 291 -54.51 -0.95 -51.59
N ASP A 292 -55.65 -0.89 -50.91
CA ASP A 292 -56.84 -1.67 -51.22
C ASP A 292 -57.36 -1.31 -52.62
N LYS A 293 -57.44 -2.30 -53.49
CA LYS A 293 -58.01 -2.19 -54.83
C LYS A 293 -59.52 -2.19 -54.70
N VAL A 294 -60.12 -1.01 -54.53
CA VAL A 294 -61.58 -0.86 -54.64
C VAL A 294 -61.96 -0.76 -56.12
N LYS A 295 -62.97 -1.58 -56.43
CA LYS A 295 -63.51 -1.99 -57.72
C LYS A 295 -64.27 -0.88 -58.44
#